data_AF-A0A951U438-F1
#
_entry.id   AF-A0A951U438-F1
#
_cell.length_a   1.000
_cell.length_b   1.000
_cell.length_c   1.000
_cell.angle_alpha   90.00
_cell.angle_beta   90.00
_cell.angle_gamma   90.00
#
_symmetry.space_group_name_H-M   'P 1'
#
loop_
_entity.id
_entity.type
_entity.pdbx_description
1 polymer ?
#
loop_
_entity_poly.entity_id
_entity_poly.type
_entity_poly.pdbx_seq_one_letter_code
_entity_poly.pdbx_strand_id
1 'polypeptide(L)'
;MVGHLILRLTIWLLLTSDLSGINLAMGLAIALLLPRPDGRSIAVGDWLRMLSKILWAIPLAYLEAFEMLLRPHTQEDIVLERVPPQRSSQLIFLDVFVITFTPKTIVLRYRQDYYEIHRLRPRRTGRELEGHESEE
;
A
#
# COMPACT_ATOMS: atom_id res chain seq x y z
N MET A 1 3.35 18.88 -15.71
CA MET A 1 2.18 19.63 -16.20
C MET A 1 1.17 18.73 -16.92
N VAL A 2 1.55 18.02 -17.98
CA VAL A 2 0.64 17.16 -18.76
C VAL A 2 0.10 15.96 -17.97
N GLY A 3 0.93 15.29 -17.16
CA GLY A 3 0.52 14.07 -16.43
C GLY A 3 -0.67 14.24 -15.48
N HIS A 4 -0.75 15.36 -14.74
CA HIS A 4 -1.89 15.63 -13.86
C HIS A 4 -3.18 15.89 -14.63
N LEU A 5 -3.09 16.56 -15.78
CA LEU A 5 -4.25 16.80 -16.64
C LEU A 5 -4.77 15.49 -17.21
N ILE A 6 -3.87 14.65 -17.75
CA ILE A 6 -4.22 13.32 -18.27
C ILE A 6 -4.88 12.49 -17.16
N LEU A 7 -4.27 12.40 -15.98
CA LEU A 7 -4.83 11.62 -14.87
C LEU A 7 -6.23 12.11 -14.48
N ARG A 8 -6.43 13.43 -14.32
CA ARG A 8 -7.74 14.01 -13.98
C ARG A 8 -8.79 13.70 -15.04
N LEU A 9 -8.43 13.85 -16.31
CA LEU A 9 -9.33 13.56 -17.42
C LEU A 9 -9.63 12.06 -17.51
N THR A 10 -8.64 11.19 -17.30
CA THR A 10 -8.84 9.74 -17.23
C THR A 10 -9.78 9.37 -16.09
N ILE A 11 -9.59 9.92 -14.88
CA ILE A 11 -10.49 9.68 -13.75
C ILE A 11 -11.91 10.17 -14.07
N TRP A 12 -12.06 11.35 -14.68
CA TRP A 12 -13.35 11.87 -15.12
C TRP A 12 -14.06 10.95 -16.11
N LEU A 13 -13.35 10.48 -17.14
CA LEU A 13 -13.88 9.58 -18.16
C LEU A 13 -14.21 8.20 -17.58
N LEU A 14 -13.41 7.70 -16.63
CA LEU A 14 -13.72 6.45 -15.92
C LEU A 14 -14.96 6.59 -15.04
N LEU A 15 -15.14 7.75 -14.38
CA LEU A 15 -16.29 8.02 -13.52
C LEU A 15 -17.59 8.15 -14.31
N THR A 16 -17.53 8.79 -15.47
CA THR A 16 -18.69 9.05 -16.33
C THR A 16 -18.97 7.90 -17.31
N SER A 17 -17.95 7.09 -17.62
CA SER A 17 -17.97 6.04 -18.64
C SER A 17 -18.49 6.50 -20.01
N ASP A 18 -18.38 7.80 -20.31
CA ASP A 18 -18.91 8.42 -21.53
C ASP A 18 -17.81 9.19 -22.26
N LEU A 19 -17.65 8.91 -23.56
CA LEU A 19 -16.67 9.55 -24.45
C LEU A 19 -17.31 10.61 -25.37
N SER A 20 -18.56 11.00 -25.11
CA SER A 20 -19.24 12.10 -25.81
C SER A 20 -18.40 13.38 -25.76
N GLY A 21 -18.41 14.14 -26.87
CA GLY A 21 -17.65 15.38 -26.99
C GLY A 21 -18.03 16.42 -25.93
N ILE A 22 -19.30 16.46 -25.51
CA ILE A 22 -19.78 17.35 -24.44
C ILE A 22 -19.17 16.94 -23.09
N ASN A 23 -19.20 15.64 -22.78
CA ASN A 23 -18.62 15.13 -21.53
C ASN A 23 -17.11 15.35 -21.46
N LEU A 24 -16.40 15.17 -22.59
CA LEU A 24 -14.97 15.42 -22.69
C LEU A 24 -14.64 16.90 -22.45
N ALA A 25 -15.43 17.81 -23.04
CA ALA A 25 -15.25 19.25 -22.84
C ALA A 25 -15.46 19.67 -21.38
N MET A 26 -16.50 19.13 -20.72
CA MET A 26 -16.74 19.34 -19.29
C MET A 26 -15.60 18.80 -18.44
N GLY A 27 -15.14 17.58 -18.71
CA GLY A 27 -14.01 16.96 -18.02
C GLY A 27 -12.72 17.77 -18.16
N LEU A 28 -12.45 18.32 -19.35
CA LEU A 28 -11.29 19.18 -19.59
C LEU A 28 -11.39 20.50 -18.82
N ALA A 29 -12.56 21.14 -18.83
CA ALA A 29 -12.79 22.38 -18.09
C ALA A 29 -12.59 22.18 -16.58
N ILE A 30 -13.16 21.11 -16.02
CA ILE A 30 -13.02 20.75 -14.61
C ILE A 30 -11.55 20.41 -14.28
N ALA A 31 -10.88 19.62 -15.12
CA ALA A 31 -9.47 19.24 -14.91
C ALA A 31 -8.54 20.45 -14.85
N LEU A 32 -8.83 21.51 -15.63
CA LEU A 32 -8.09 22.78 -15.63
C LEU A 32 -8.42 23.67 -14.44
N LEU A 33 -9.69 23.69 -14.00
CA LEU A 33 -10.15 24.50 -12.87
C LEU A 33 -9.64 23.99 -11.51
N LEU A 34 -9.42 22.68 -11.37
CA LEU A 34 -8.96 22.11 -10.10
C LEU A 34 -7.59 22.66 -9.68
N PRO A 35 -7.42 23.06 -8.40
CA PRO A 35 -6.17 23.59 -7.89
C PRO A 35 -5.02 22.59 -8.05
N ARG A 36 -3.82 23.09 -8.32
CA ARG A 36 -2.64 22.26 -8.60
C ARG A 36 -1.88 22.01 -7.29
N PRO A 37 -1.44 20.77 -7.02
CA PRO A 37 -0.57 20.52 -5.88
C PRO A 37 0.85 21.03 -6.17
N ASP A 38 1.42 21.82 -5.26
CA ASP A 38 2.76 22.41 -5.37
C ASP A 38 3.90 21.42 -5.01
N GLY A 39 3.69 20.14 -5.30
CA GLY A 39 4.57 19.05 -4.86
C GLY A 39 5.64 18.67 -5.89
N ARG A 40 6.79 18.19 -5.39
CA ARG A 40 7.82 17.53 -6.20
C ARG A 40 7.20 16.31 -6.89
N SER A 41 7.15 16.34 -8.23
CA SER A 41 6.60 15.24 -9.02
C SER A 41 7.45 13.99 -8.80
N ILE A 42 6.86 12.93 -8.27
CA ILE A 42 7.45 11.60 -8.30
C ILE A 42 7.59 11.15 -9.75
N ALA A 43 8.64 10.40 -10.06
CA ALA A 43 8.82 9.84 -11.39
C ALA A 43 7.70 8.84 -11.69
N VAL A 44 7.13 8.90 -12.90
CA VAL A 44 6.06 7.97 -13.35
C VAL A 44 6.50 6.51 -13.22
N GLY A 45 7.80 6.23 -13.41
CA GLY A 45 8.37 4.90 -13.24
C GLY A 45 8.27 4.35 -11.81
N ASP A 46 8.47 5.20 -10.80
CA ASP A 46 8.33 4.79 -9.40
C ASP A 46 6.87 4.48 -9.05
N TRP A 47 5.94 5.26 -9.61
CA TRP A 47 4.50 5.01 -9.50
C TRP A 47 4.10 3.67 -10.13
N LEU A 48 4.58 3.40 -11.35
CA LEU A 48 4.26 2.15 -12.05
C LEU A 48 4.84 0.92 -11.33
N ARG A 49 6.07 1.04 -10.81
CA ARG A 49 6.71 -0.01 -10.00
C ARG A 49 5.94 -0.28 -8.70
N MET A 50 5.36 0.74 -8.08
CA MET A 50 4.54 0.50 -6.89
C MET A 50 3.15 -0.05 -7.25
N LEU A 51 2.55 0.43 -8.33
CA LEU A 51 1.29 -0.12 -8.81
C LEU A 51 1.40 -1.62 -9.07
N SER A 52 2.51 -2.08 -9.67
CA SER A 52 2.75 -3.51 -9.86
C SER A 52 2.93 -4.27 -8.55
N LYS A 53 3.60 -3.69 -7.55
CA LYS A 53 3.67 -4.28 -6.20
C LYS A 53 2.29 -4.43 -5.57
N ILE A 54 1.42 -3.42 -5.67
CA ILE A 54 0.04 -3.48 -5.14
C ILE A 54 -0.76 -4.56 -5.86
N LEU A 55 -0.69 -4.60 -7.20
CA LEU A 55 -1.38 -5.61 -8.00
C LEU A 55 -0.95 -7.03 -7.63
N TRP A 56 0.31 -7.23 -7.21
CA TRP A 56 0.79 -8.53 -6.70
C TRP A 56 0.41 -8.78 -5.24
N ALA A 57 0.42 -7.74 -4.40
CA ALA A 57 0.10 -7.84 -2.98
C ALA A 57 -1.37 -8.23 -2.76
N ILE A 58 -2.30 -7.77 -3.60
CA ILE A 58 -3.73 -8.09 -3.49
C ILE A 58 -4.01 -9.60 -3.55
N PRO A 59 -3.62 -10.36 -4.60
CA PRO A 59 -3.88 -11.79 -4.65
C PRO A 59 -3.16 -12.55 -3.53
N LEU A 60 -1.93 -12.13 -3.17
CA LEU A 60 -1.20 -12.71 -2.04
C LEU A 60 -1.95 -12.51 -0.71
N ALA A 61 -2.49 -11.31 -0.50
CA ALA A 61 -3.30 -10.98 0.66
C ALA A 61 -4.53 -11.88 0.76
N TYR A 62 -5.24 -12.14 -0.35
CA TYR A 62 -6.37 -13.08 -0.33
C TYR A 62 -5.97 -14.50 0.07
N LEU A 63 -4.82 -14.99 -0.41
CA LEU A 63 -4.29 -16.30 -0.01
C LEU A 63 -3.98 -16.35 1.49
N GLU A 64 -3.36 -15.29 2.03
CA GLU A 64 -3.05 -15.18 3.46
C GLU A 64 -4.30 -15.09 4.33
N ALA A 65 -5.33 -14.35 3.90
CA ALA A 65 -6.62 -14.31 4.58
C ALA A 65 -7.29 -15.68 4.62
N PHE A 66 -7.23 -16.43 3.51
CA PHE A 66 -7.76 -17.79 3.45
C PHE A 66 -6.97 -18.74 4.38
N GLU A 67 -5.65 -18.59 4.45
CA GLU A 67 -4.83 -19.34 5.39
C GLU A 67 -5.23 -19.06 6.85
N MET A 68 -5.49 -17.80 7.22
CA MET A 68 -5.95 -17.46 8.56
C MET A 68 -7.29 -18.12 8.93
N LEU A 69 -8.20 -18.25 7.97
CA LEU A 69 -9.48 -18.91 8.18
C LEU A 69 -9.29 -20.39 8.51
N LEU A 70 -8.30 -21.04 7.89
CA LEU A 70 -7.98 -22.45 8.10
C LEU A 70 -7.08 -22.70 9.32
N ARG A 71 -6.16 -21.78 9.61
CA ARG A 71 -5.17 -21.88 10.68
C ARG A 71 -5.20 -20.59 11.51
N PRO A 72 -5.81 -20.61 12.71
CA PRO A 72 -5.88 -19.44 13.56
C PRO A 72 -4.49 -18.90 13.93
N HIS A 73 -4.25 -17.61 13.63
CA HIS A 73 -3.05 -16.87 14.03
C HIS A 73 -3.38 -16.08 15.30
N THR A 74 -3.18 -16.67 16.48
CA THR A 74 -3.60 -16.08 17.77
C THR A 74 -2.47 -15.42 18.55
N GLN A 75 -1.26 -15.37 17.99
CA GLN A 75 -0.13 -14.69 18.62
C GLN A 75 0.09 -13.34 17.95
N GLU A 76 0.50 -12.36 18.76
CA GLU A 76 0.71 -10.99 18.33
C GLU A 76 2.12 -10.55 18.70
N ASP A 77 2.79 -9.86 17.78
CA ASP A 77 4.09 -9.26 18.02
C ASP A 77 4.22 -7.89 17.35
N ILE A 78 5.13 -7.07 17.88
CA ILE A 78 5.49 -5.78 17.28
C ILE A 78 6.89 -5.91 16.71
N VAL A 79 7.03 -5.64 15.42
CA VAL A 79 8.30 -5.70 14.69
C VAL A 79 8.65 -4.32 14.16
N LEU A 80 9.94 -3.97 14.22
CA LEU A 80 10.50 -2.78 13.61
C LEU A 80 11.09 -3.14 12.24
N GLU A 81 10.49 -2.66 11.16
CA GLU A 81 10.98 -2.85 9.79
C GLU A 81 11.63 -1.57 9.27
N ARG A 82 12.82 -1.67 8.68
CA ARG A 82 13.56 -0.48 8.22
C ARG A 82 12.96 0.10 6.95
N VAL A 83 12.80 1.42 6.93
CA VAL A 83 12.34 2.16 5.75
C VAL A 83 13.46 2.17 4.70
N PRO A 84 13.19 1.83 3.44
CA PRO A 84 14.19 1.90 2.38
C PRO A 84 14.75 3.33 2.24
N PRO A 85 16.08 3.50 2.06
CA PRO A 85 16.70 4.81 1.95
C PRO A 85 16.14 5.60 0.76
N GLN A 86 16.03 6.93 0.90
CA GLN A 86 15.59 7.87 -0.14
C GLN A 86 14.14 7.67 -0.63
N ARG A 87 13.28 7.09 0.22
CA ARG A 87 11.85 6.97 -0.07
C ARG A 87 11.13 8.33 0.05
N SER A 88 10.40 8.72 -1.00
CA SER A 88 9.55 9.92 -0.97
C SER A 88 8.33 9.73 -0.07
N SER A 89 7.77 10.81 0.48
CA SER A 89 6.64 10.75 1.40
C SER A 89 5.41 10.03 0.81
N GLN A 90 5.12 10.19 -0.47
CA GLN A 90 4.00 9.50 -1.10
C GLN A 90 4.28 8.02 -1.35
N LEU A 91 5.54 7.64 -1.56
CA LEU A 91 5.95 6.24 -1.63
C LEU A 91 5.91 5.57 -0.24
N ILE A 92 6.24 6.31 0.82
CA ILE A 92 6.07 5.86 2.22
C ILE A 92 4.59 5.60 2.51
N PHE A 93 3.71 6.53 2.13
CA PHE A 93 2.25 6.33 2.25
C PHE A 93 1.81 5.02 1.57
N LEU A 94 2.36 4.73 0.39
CA LEU A 94 1.99 3.53 -0.35
C LEU A 94 2.57 2.24 0.26
N ASP A 95 3.76 2.29 0.86
CA ASP A 95 4.30 1.17 1.66
C ASP A 95 3.38 0.87 2.84
N VAL A 96 2.97 1.90 3.59
CA VAL A 96 2.04 1.76 4.72
C VAL A 96 0.73 1.13 4.27
N PHE A 97 0.22 1.56 3.12
CA PHE A 97 -0.98 0.98 2.51
C PHE A 97 -0.76 -0.50 2.20
N VAL A 98 0.29 -0.86 1.45
CA VAL A 98 0.58 -2.25 1.10
C VAL A 98 0.70 -3.12 2.36
N ILE A 99 1.50 -2.70 3.34
CA ILE A 99 1.71 -3.45 4.60
C ILE A 99 0.39 -3.65 5.34
N THR A 100 -0.44 -2.62 5.44
CA THR A 100 -1.69 -2.65 6.22
C THR A 100 -2.82 -3.40 5.52
N PHE A 101 -2.83 -3.42 4.17
CA PHE A 101 -3.82 -4.18 3.40
C PHE A 101 -3.45 -5.66 3.25
N THR A 102 -2.23 -6.08 3.57
CA THR A 102 -1.88 -7.49 3.74
C THR A 102 -2.44 -8.01 5.08
N PRO A 103 -3.33 -9.02 5.06
CA PRO A 103 -3.81 -9.64 6.28
C PRO A 103 -2.64 -10.30 6.98
N LYS A 104 -2.53 -10.03 8.29
CA LYS A 104 -1.46 -10.40 9.24
C LYS A 104 -0.69 -9.18 9.73
N THR A 105 -0.73 -8.04 9.04
CA THR A 105 0.09 -6.89 9.43
C THR A 105 -0.67 -5.57 9.42
N ILE A 106 -0.33 -4.68 10.34
CA ILE A 106 -0.77 -3.28 10.34
C ILE A 106 0.35 -2.37 10.80
N VAL A 107 0.56 -1.26 10.10
CA VAL A 107 1.51 -0.24 10.56
C VAL A 107 0.87 0.55 11.70
N LEU A 108 1.47 0.50 12.88
CA LEU A 108 1.06 1.30 14.04
C LEU A 108 1.63 2.71 13.99
N ARG A 109 2.91 2.82 13.59
CA ARG A 109 3.62 4.10 13.57
C ARG A 109 4.70 4.11 12.50
N TYR A 110 4.81 5.24 11.81
CA TYR A 110 5.96 5.56 10.98
C TYR A 110 6.92 6.46 11.76
N ARG A 111 8.20 6.09 11.79
CA ARG A 111 9.32 6.96 12.18
C ARG A 111 10.27 7.06 10.99
N GLN A 112 11.11 8.11 10.94
CA GLN A 112 11.95 8.42 9.77
C GLN A 112 12.70 7.20 9.21
N ASP A 113 13.18 6.31 10.09
CA ASP A 113 14.01 5.15 9.71
C ASP A 113 13.29 3.79 9.77
N TYR A 114 12.12 3.70 10.43
CA TYR A 114 11.45 2.42 10.69
C TYR A 114 9.92 2.52 10.68
N TYR A 115 9.28 1.45 10.20
CA TYR A 115 7.88 1.14 10.40
C TYR A 115 7.74 0.28 11.66
N GLU A 116 6.89 0.70 12.58
CA GLU A 116 6.45 -0.11 13.71
C GLU A 116 5.20 -0.88 13.27
N ILE A 117 5.34 -2.19 13.13
CA ILE A 117 4.34 -3.06 12.53
C ILE A 117 3.83 -4.03 13.59
N HIS A 118 2.52 -4.05 13.81
CA HIS A 118 1.88 -5.14 14.53
C HIS A 118 1.65 -6.30 13.56
N ARG A 119 2.02 -7.50 14.00
CA ARG A 119 1.96 -8.71 13.19
C ARG A 119 1.23 -9.82 13.95
N LEU A 120 0.43 -10.58 13.21
CA LEU A 120 -0.20 -11.82 13.66
C LEU A 120 0.66 -13.03 13.26
N ARG A 121 0.90 -13.93 14.21
CA ARG A 121 1.64 -15.19 13.99
C ARG A 121 0.78 -16.41 14.32
N PRO A 122 1.05 -17.55 13.66
CA PRO A 122 0.53 -18.84 14.10
C PRO A 122 0.95 -19.12 15.55
N ARG A 123 0.12 -19.84 16.29
CA ARG A 123 0.49 -20.33 17.62
C ARG A 123 1.70 -21.25 17.53
N ARG A 124 2.80 -20.91 18.24
CA ARG A 124 3.93 -21.83 18.42
C ARG A 124 3.43 -23.16 18.97
N THR A 125 3.74 -24.24 18.28
CA THR A 125 3.47 -25.61 18.76
C THR A 125 4.60 -25.99 19.73
N GLY A 126 4.29 -26.70 20.82
CA GLY A 126 5.16 -26.89 21.99
C GLY A 126 6.61 -27.36 21.75
N ARG A 127 6.94 -27.89 20.56
CA ARG A 127 8.30 -28.26 20.16
C ARG A 127 9.27 -27.09 19.95
N GLU A 128 8.80 -25.87 19.70
CA GLU A 128 9.67 -24.70 19.53
C GLU A 128 10.04 -24.02 20.85
N LEU A 129 9.35 -24.34 21.94
CA LEU A 129 9.62 -23.76 23.28
C LEU A 129 10.77 -24.50 23.98
N GLU A 130 10.91 -25.81 23.77
CA GLU A 130 11.99 -26.63 24.37
C GLU A 130 13.39 -26.28 23.85
N GLY A 131 13.49 -25.72 22.63
CA GLY A 131 14.77 -25.32 22.03
C GLY A 131 15.36 -24.03 22.58
N HIS A 132 14.58 -23.20 23.26
CA HIS A 132 15.02 -21.89 23.77
C HIS A 132 15.36 -21.91 25.27
N GLU A 133 14.90 -22.93 26.02
CA GLU A 133 15.25 -23.14 27.43
C GLU A 133 16.55 -23.95 27.62
N SER A 134 17.11 -24.50 26.53
CA SER A 134 18.35 -25.32 26.59
C SER A 134 19.64 -24.50 26.37
N GLU A 135 19.54 -23.19 26.13
CA GLU A 135 20.68 -22.29 25.88
C GLU A 135 20.87 -21.19 26.96
N GLU A 136 20.11 -21.23 28.06
CA GLU A 136 20.35 -20.37 29.25
C GLU A 136 21.13 -21.07 30.36
#